data_AF-A0A812PXF5-F1
#
_entry.id   AF-A0A812PXF5-F1
#
_cell.length_a   1.000
_cell.length_b   1.000
_cell.length_c   1.000
_cell.angle_alpha   90.00
_cell.angle_beta   90.00
_cell.angle_gamma   90.00
#
_symmetry.space_group_name_H-M   'P 1'
#
loop_
_entity.id
_entity.type
_entity.pdbx_description
1 polymer ?
#
loop_
_entity_poly.entity_id
_entity_poly.type
_entity_poly.pdbx_seq_one_letter_code
_entity_poly.pdbx_strand_id
1 'polypeptide(L)'
;MVPPGPCVGQAAQAHARKDRRGRATCKFVFEGYRDEHKNFDLVPRVIGRGGCNMRAIATENCKLRIRGRASAHLEKTRNGAAREADLPLHIALSCSDEAELEVAKEKLDTLLQGISVHFYRFCRKMGHAEPAQLYRLV
;
A
#
# COMPACT_ATOMS: atom_id res chain seq x y z
N MET A 1 -18.56 -46.65 13.04
CA MET A 1 -17.41 -46.03 12.35
C MET A 1 -17.93 -44.82 11.59
N VAL A 2 -17.58 -43.62 12.07
CA VAL A 2 -18.10 -42.32 11.60
C VAL A 2 -17.20 -41.82 10.47
N PRO A 3 -17.73 -41.30 9.34
CA PRO A 3 -16.89 -40.71 8.30
C PRO A 3 -16.19 -39.46 8.83
N PRO A 4 -14.91 -39.20 8.47
CA PRO A 4 -14.30 -37.91 8.74
C PRO A 4 -15.02 -36.83 7.93
N GLY A 5 -15.44 -35.76 8.63
CA GLY A 5 -16.24 -34.68 8.09
C GLY A 5 -15.52 -33.82 7.03
N PRO A 6 -16.25 -32.89 6.41
CA PRO A 6 -15.70 -32.01 5.37
C PRO A 6 -14.64 -31.07 5.96
N CYS A 7 -13.53 -30.90 5.24
CA CYS A 7 -12.53 -29.87 5.51
C CYS A 7 -13.16 -28.48 5.35
N VAL A 8 -13.60 -27.88 6.46
CA VAL A 8 -13.94 -26.46 6.53
C VAL A 8 -12.66 -25.70 6.87
N GLY A 9 -11.88 -25.35 5.84
CA GLY A 9 -10.81 -24.36 5.92
C GLY A 9 -11.40 -22.97 5.70
N GLN A 10 -11.35 -22.15 6.74
CA GLN A 10 -12.10 -20.90 6.90
C GLN A 10 -11.83 -19.85 5.82
N ALA A 11 -12.90 -19.11 5.49
CA ALA A 11 -12.87 -17.86 4.76
C ALA A 11 -12.10 -16.78 5.55
N ALA A 12 -11.04 -16.23 4.97
CA ALA A 12 -10.32 -15.08 5.51
C ALA A 12 -10.25 -13.95 4.48
N GLN A 13 -11.06 -12.92 4.70
CA GLN A 13 -10.94 -11.54 4.19
C GLN A 13 -10.63 -11.36 2.69
N ALA A 14 -11.67 -11.50 1.87
CA ALA A 14 -11.68 -11.12 0.45
C ALA A 14 -11.56 -9.60 0.24
N HIS A 15 -10.34 -9.08 0.34
CA HIS A 15 -9.95 -7.77 -0.20
C HIS A 15 -9.10 -7.90 -1.48
N ALA A 16 -8.76 -9.13 -1.88
CA ALA A 16 -8.02 -9.42 -3.09
C ALA A 16 -8.96 -9.47 -4.30
N ARG A 17 -8.81 -8.53 -5.24
CA ARG A 17 -9.52 -8.59 -6.53
C ARG A 17 -8.68 -9.38 -7.52
N LYS A 18 -9.26 -10.42 -8.14
CA LYS A 18 -8.64 -11.12 -9.29
C LYS A 18 -8.81 -10.27 -10.55
N ASP A 19 -7.70 -9.84 -11.15
CA ASP A 19 -7.65 -9.15 -12.44
C ASP A 19 -8.08 -10.11 -13.59
N ARG A 20 -8.39 -9.57 -14.78
CA ARG A 20 -8.79 -10.35 -15.99
C ARG A 20 -7.80 -11.46 -16.38
N ARG A 21 -6.58 -11.44 -15.84
CA ARG A 21 -5.55 -12.49 -16.02
C ARG A 21 -5.45 -13.48 -14.85
N GLY A 22 -6.39 -13.48 -13.92
CA GLY A 22 -6.39 -14.34 -12.73
C GLY A 22 -5.48 -13.86 -11.59
N ARG A 23 -4.83 -12.69 -11.74
CA ARG A 23 -3.85 -12.16 -10.78
C ARG A 23 -4.54 -11.52 -9.59
N ALA A 24 -4.12 -11.86 -8.38
CA ALA A 24 -4.63 -11.26 -7.16
C ALA A 24 -4.04 -9.85 -6.97
N THR A 25 -4.89 -8.86 -6.69
CA THR A 25 -4.48 -7.45 -6.53
C THR A 25 -5.12 -6.80 -5.32
N CYS A 26 -4.37 -5.93 -4.65
CA CYS A 26 -4.79 -5.15 -3.47
C CYS A 26 -4.26 -3.72 -3.58
N LYS A 27 -4.95 -2.75 -2.99
CA LYS A 27 -4.50 -1.35 -2.97
C LYS A 27 -4.55 -0.76 -1.57
N PHE A 28 -3.49 -0.06 -1.17
CA PHE A 28 -3.45 0.71 0.07
C PHE A 28 -3.55 2.19 -0.27
N VAL A 29 -4.65 2.84 0.09
CA VAL A 29 -4.92 4.25 -0.20
C VAL A 29 -4.64 5.10 1.04
N PHE A 30 -3.80 6.11 0.92
CA PHE A 30 -3.43 7.01 2.01
C PHE A 30 -4.43 8.17 2.13
N GLU A 31 -5.63 7.88 2.64
CA GLU A 31 -6.68 8.89 2.84
C GLU A 31 -6.34 9.89 3.97
N GLY A 32 -5.55 9.47 4.95
CA GLY A 32 -5.09 10.33 6.05
C GLY A 32 -3.93 11.26 5.67
N TYR A 33 -3.34 11.09 4.48
CA TYR A 33 -2.21 11.91 4.03
C TYR A 33 -2.68 13.08 3.17
N ARG A 34 -2.50 14.30 3.69
CA ARG A 34 -2.90 15.57 3.10
C ARG A 34 -1.70 16.45 2.79
N ASP A 35 -1.93 17.54 2.05
CA ASP A 35 -0.90 18.50 1.62
C ASP A 35 -0.10 19.10 2.80
N GLU A 36 -0.78 19.34 3.92
CA GLU A 36 -0.19 19.80 5.18
C GLU A 36 0.91 18.87 5.74
N HIS A 37 0.89 17.59 5.36
CA HIS A 37 1.85 16.57 5.81
C HIS A 37 2.97 16.29 4.81
N LYS A 38 3.14 17.12 3.77
CA LYS A 38 4.21 16.97 2.78
C LYS A 38 5.60 16.85 3.39
N ASN A 39 5.87 17.61 4.46
CA ASN A 39 7.14 17.60 5.20
C ASN A 39 7.47 16.29 5.91
N PHE A 40 6.52 15.35 6.01
CA PHE A 40 6.78 14.03 6.58
C PHE A 40 7.56 13.13 5.61
N ASP A 41 7.51 13.40 4.31
CA ASP A 41 8.17 12.60 3.27
C ASP A 41 7.73 11.11 3.36
N LEU A 42 6.43 10.86 3.27
CA LEU A 42 5.84 9.53 3.44
C LEU A 42 6.39 8.51 2.43
N VAL A 43 6.45 8.88 1.15
CA VAL A 43 6.88 8.00 0.06
C VAL A 43 8.32 7.49 0.23
N PRO A 44 9.35 8.33 0.42
CA PRO A 44 10.70 7.83 0.62
C PRO A 44 10.85 7.00 1.91
N ARG A 45 10.04 7.24 2.95
CA ARG A 45 10.00 6.36 4.15
C ARG A 45 9.44 4.99 3.84
N VAL A 46 8.38 4.91 3.04
CA VAL A 46 7.81 3.64 2.58
C VAL A 46 8.81 2.89 1.71
N ILE A 47 9.44 3.58 0.74
CA ILE A 47 10.45 3.00 -0.15
C ILE A 47 11.67 2.49 0.65
N GLY A 48 12.08 3.26 1.65
CA GLY A 48 13.30 3.03 2.41
C GLY A 48 14.54 3.45 1.64
N ARG A 49 15.70 3.42 2.31
CA ARG A 49 16.98 3.82 1.70
C ARG A 49 17.31 2.88 0.54
N GLY A 50 17.35 3.42 -0.69
CA GLY A 50 17.62 2.64 -1.90
C GLY A 50 16.54 1.62 -2.27
N GLY A 51 15.30 1.78 -1.79
CA GLY A 51 14.23 0.83 -2.10
C GLY A 51 14.32 -0.50 -1.33
N CYS A 52 15.04 -0.53 -0.20
CA CYS A 52 15.22 -1.75 0.59
C CYS A 52 13.89 -2.38 1.02
N ASN A 53 12.93 -1.56 1.45
CA ASN A 53 11.62 -2.04 1.89
C ASN A 53 10.80 -2.58 0.72
N MET A 54 10.83 -1.87 -0.41
CA MET A 54 10.17 -2.35 -1.64
C MET A 54 10.73 -3.68 -2.10
N ARG A 55 12.06 -3.84 -2.10
CA ARG A 55 12.72 -5.10 -2.48
C ARG A 55 12.44 -6.24 -1.51
N ALA A 56 12.26 -5.94 -0.21
CA ALA A 56 11.91 -6.95 0.78
C ALA A 56 10.48 -7.49 0.62
N ILE A 57 9.58 -6.67 0.06
CA ILE A 57 8.17 -7.03 -0.16
C ILE A 57 7.95 -7.56 -1.58
N ALA A 58 8.62 -6.99 -2.58
CA ALA A 58 8.51 -7.41 -3.96
C ALA A 58 9.19 -8.77 -4.17
N THR A 59 8.43 -9.75 -4.63
CA THR A 59 8.93 -11.05 -5.07
C THR A 59 8.86 -11.13 -6.59
N GLU A 60 9.40 -12.19 -7.19
CA GLU A 60 9.33 -12.38 -8.66
C GLU A 60 7.89 -12.38 -9.18
N ASN A 61 6.97 -12.88 -8.34
CA ASN A 61 5.54 -12.98 -8.65
C ASN A 61 4.71 -11.80 -8.14
N CYS A 62 5.26 -10.93 -7.27
CA CYS A 62 4.57 -9.80 -6.66
C CYS A 62 5.20 -8.45 -7.01
N LYS A 63 4.42 -7.59 -7.65
CA LYS A 63 4.84 -6.25 -8.07
C LYS A 63 4.18 -5.19 -7.19
N LEU A 64 5.00 -4.29 -6.66
CA LEU A 64 4.58 -3.16 -5.83
C LEU A 64 4.81 -1.85 -6.60
N ARG A 65 3.77 -1.02 -6.67
CA ARG A 65 3.82 0.28 -7.36
C ARG A 65 3.22 1.35 -6.48
N ILE A 66 3.98 2.40 -6.18
CA ILE A 66 3.44 3.60 -5.53
C ILE A 66 2.96 4.55 -6.63
N ARG A 67 1.78 5.14 -6.43
CA ARG A 67 1.10 6.06 -7.35
C ARG A 67 0.42 7.18 -6.55
N GLY A 68 0.21 8.33 -7.16
CA GLY A 68 -0.59 9.43 -6.60
C GLY A 68 0.20 10.71 -6.29
N ARG A 69 -0.55 11.76 -5.89
CA ARG A 69 -0.05 13.12 -5.61
C ARG A 69 0.96 13.10 -4.45
N ALA A 70 1.99 13.95 -4.51
CA ALA A 70 3.12 14.02 -3.57
C ALA A 70 4.14 12.86 -3.61
N SER A 71 4.11 11.98 -4.61
CA SER A 71 5.21 11.01 -4.82
C SER A 71 6.45 11.61 -5.50
N ALA A 72 6.47 12.92 -5.75
CA ALA A 72 7.46 13.64 -6.56
C ALA A 72 7.68 13.05 -7.98
N HIS A 73 6.77 12.18 -8.45
CA HIS A 73 6.84 11.60 -9.79
C HIS A 73 6.00 12.43 -10.75
N LEU A 74 6.66 13.40 -11.39
CA LEU A 74 6.11 14.13 -12.52
C LEU A 74 5.98 13.15 -13.69
N GLU A 75 4.79 12.56 -13.88
CA GLU A 75 4.54 11.80 -15.12
C GLU A 75 4.64 12.77 -16.30
N LYS A 76 5.69 12.62 -17.11
CA LYS A 76 5.86 13.35 -18.37
C LYS A 76 4.78 12.86 -19.34
N THR A 77 3.67 13.59 -19.41
CA THR A 77 2.71 13.41 -20.51
C THR A 77 3.35 13.79 -21.85
N ARG A 78 2.85 13.16 -22.93
CA ARG A 78 3.28 13.38 -24.33
C ARG A 78 3.18 14.85 -24.78
N ASN A 79 2.48 15.70 -24.03
CA ASN A 79 2.27 17.12 -24.32
C ASN A 79 3.08 18.09 -23.42
N GLY A 80 4.09 17.62 -22.69
CA GLY A 80 4.99 18.50 -21.91
C GLY A 80 4.42 19.08 -20.60
N ALA A 81 3.14 18.89 -20.29
CA ALA A 81 2.54 19.33 -19.03
C ALA A 81 2.69 18.25 -17.94
N ALA A 82 3.75 18.32 -17.15
CA ALA A 82 3.91 17.44 -15.99
C ALA A 82 2.72 17.63 -15.02
N ARG A 83 1.82 16.64 -14.95
CA ARG A 83 0.71 16.63 -14.01
C ARG A 83 0.90 15.47 -13.06
N GLU A 84 0.93 15.77 -11.76
CA GLU A 84 0.73 14.76 -10.73
C GLU A 84 -0.63 14.10 -10.94
N ALA A 85 -0.73 12.79 -10.72
CA ALA A 85 -2.01 12.11 -10.80
C ALA A 85 -3.00 12.76 -9.82
N ASP A 86 -4.22 13.06 -10.27
CA ASP A 86 -5.32 13.59 -9.46
C ASP A 86 -5.85 12.58 -8.41
N LEU A 87 -5.19 11.42 -8.32
CA LEU A 87 -5.54 10.34 -7.41
C LEU A 87 -4.79 10.49 -6.08
N PRO A 88 -5.43 10.14 -4.95
CA PRO A 88 -4.77 10.09 -3.66
C PRO A 88 -3.58 9.13 -3.72
N LEU A 89 -2.55 9.43 -2.93
CA LEU A 89 -1.38 8.57 -2.80
C LEU A 89 -1.83 7.16 -2.43
N HIS A 90 -1.40 6.16 -3.19
CA HIS A 90 -1.74 4.77 -2.95
C HIS A 90 -0.62 3.82 -3.40
N ILE A 91 -0.61 2.64 -2.80
CA ILE A 91 0.27 1.53 -3.15
C ILE A 91 -0.57 0.45 -3.80
N ALA A 92 -0.26 0.11 -5.05
CA ALA A 92 -0.85 -1.02 -5.74
C ALA A 92 0.06 -2.24 -5.61
N LEU A 93 -0.48 -3.32 -5.05
CA LEU A 93 0.11 -4.65 -5.04
C LEU A 93 -0.56 -5.52 -6.09
N SER A 94 0.24 -6.26 -6.84
CA SER A 94 -0.26 -7.20 -7.84
C SER A 94 0.60 -8.46 -7.81
N CYS A 95 -0.01 -9.58 -7.46
CA CYS A 95 0.63 -10.88 -7.39
C CYS A 95 -0.03 -11.87 -8.35
N SER A 96 0.72 -12.89 -8.77
CA SER A 96 0.16 -14.01 -9.54
C SER A 96 -0.82 -14.83 -8.70
N ASP A 97 -0.50 -15.05 -7.43
CA ASP A 97 -1.22 -15.93 -6.52
C ASP A 97 -1.81 -15.18 -5.32
N GLU A 98 -2.90 -15.71 -4.78
CA GLU A 98 -3.61 -15.11 -3.64
C GLU A 98 -2.82 -15.31 -2.33
N ALA A 99 -2.23 -16.49 -2.12
CA ALA A 99 -1.38 -16.75 -0.95
C ALA A 99 -0.17 -15.81 -0.90
N GLU A 100 0.50 -15.60 -2.04
CA GLU A 100 1.63 -14.66 -2.16
C GLU A 100 1.17 -13.21 -1.91
N LEU A 101 -0.04 -12.86 -2.36
CA LEU A 101 -0.62 -11.55 -2.10
C LEU A 101 -0.89 -11.33 -0.62
N GLU A 102 -1.39 -12.33 0.10
CA GLU A 102 -1.64 -12.24 1.54
C GLU A 102 -0.34 -12.02 2.32
N VAL A 103 0.72 -12.78 2.00
CA VAL A 103 2.04 -12.59 2.61
C VAL A 103 2.60 -11.20 2.29
N ALA A 104 2.51 -10.75 1.02
CA ALA A 104 2.97 -9.42 0.63
C ALA A 104 2.15 -8.31 1.29
N LYS A 105 0.84 -8.51 1.44
CA LYS A 105 -0.09 -7.61 2.14
C LYS A 105 0.27 -7.49 3.62
N GLU A 106 0.53 -8.59 4.31
CA GLU A 106 0.89 -8.58 5.74
C GLU A 106 2.25 -7.88 5.97
N LYS A 107 3.24 -8.15 5.11
CA LYS A 107 4.53 -7.45 5.15
C LYS A 107 4.39 -5.95 4.90
N LEU A 108 3.56 -5.56 3.93
CA LEU A 108 3.29 -4.15 3.64
C LEU A 108 2.52 -3.50 4.78
N ASP A 109 1.51 -4.17 5.34
CA ASP A 109 0.73 -3.65 6.47
C ASP A 109 1.64 -3.41 7.69
N THR A 110 2.49 -4.37 8.04
CA THR A 110 3.47 -4.22 9.14
C THR A 110 4.39 -3.01 8.92
N LEU A 111 4.88 -2.81 7.69
CA LEU A 111 5.69 -1.64 7.34
C LEU A 111 4.90 -0.33 7.50
N LEU A 112 3.66 -0.30 7.01
CA LEU A 112 2.81 0.89 7.08
C LEU A 112 2.37 1.21 8.51
N GLN A 113 2.16 0.21 9.36
CA GLN A 113 1.91 0.40 10.79
C GLN A 113 3.12 1.05 11.49
N GLY A 114 4.34 0.62 11.17
CA GLY A 114 5.54 1.28 11.69
C GLY A 114 5.60 2.74 11.28
N ILE A 115 5.31 3.02 10.01
CA ILE A 115 5.32 4.39 9.45
C ILE A 115 4.18 5.23 10.04
N SER A 116 3.01 4.66 10.30
CA SER A 116 1.87 5.38 10.89
C SER A 116 2.19 5.88 12.31
N VAL A 117 2.91 5.10 13.11
CA VAL A 117 3.39 5.54 14.44
C VAL A 117 4.30 6.78 14.31
N HIS A 118 5.22 6.78 13.34
CA HIS A 118 6.07 7.95 13.08
C HIS A 118 5.26 9.16 12.59
N PHE A 119 4.24 8.90 11.76
CA PHE A 119 3.37 9.94 11.21
C PHE A 119 2.51 10.59 12.29
N TYR A 120 1.92 9.83 13.20
CA TYR A 120 1.15 10.34 14.33
C TYR A 120 2.02 11.17 15.28
N ARG A 121 3.25 10.73 15.56
CA ARG A 121 4.23 11.54 16.31
C ARG A 121 4.55 12.86 15.59
N PHE A 122 4.69 12.83 14.26
CA PHE A 122 4.91 14.04 13.47
C PHE A 122 3.70 14.98 13.55
N CYS A 123 2.47 14.47 13.40
CA CYS A 123 1.25 15.27 13.51
C CYS A 123 1.15 15.94 14.87
N ARG A 124 1.38 15.19 15.96
CA ARG A 124 1.40 15.73 17.34
C ARG A 124 2.47 16.80 17.54
N LYS A 125 3.65 16.65 16.95
CA LYS A 125 4.74 17.63 17.06
C LYS A 125 4.44 18.93 16.29
N MET A 126 3.79 18.81 15.14
CA MET A 126 3.48 19.95 14.27
C MET A 126 2.12 20.59 14.58
N GLY A 127 1.33 20.02 15.50
CA GLY A 127 0.01 20.52 15.86
C GLY A 127 -1.09 20.20 14.83
N HIS A 128 -0.85 19.24 13.93
CA HIS A 128 -1.86 18.84 12.95
C HIS A 128 -2.89 17.88 13.55
N ALA A 129 -4.11 17.90 12.99
CA ALA A 129 -5.16 16.96 13.36
C ALA A 129 -4.75 15.53 12.98
N GLU A 130 -4.64 14.66 13.99
CA GLU A 130 -4.34 13.25 13.80
C GLU A 130 -5.51 12.56 13.08
N PRO A 131 -5.32 11.98 11.88
CA PRO A 131 -6.38 11.24 11.22
C PRO A 131 -6.59 9.91 11.92
N ALA A 132 -7.84 9.43 11.96
CA ALA A 132 -8.18 8.14 12.57
C ALA A 132 -7.42 6.96 11.94
N GLN A 133 -7.13 7.05 10.63
CA GLN A 133 -6.35 6.05 9.89
C GLN A 133 -5.50 6.76 8.83
N LEU A 134 -4.20 6.44 8.78
CA LEU A 134 -3.29 6.95 7.75
C LEU A 134 -3.61 6.35 6.37
N TYR A 135 -3.95 5.07 6.32
CA TYR A 135 -4.22 4.33 5.09
C TYR A 135 -5.42 3.40 5.24
N ARG A 136 -6.03 3.03 4.12
CA ARG A 136 -7.11 2.06 3.99
C ARG A 136 -6.78 1.05 2.90
N LEU A 137 -7.08 -0.23 3.16
CA LEU A 137 -7.01 -1.29 2.16
C LEU A 137 -8.29 -1.33 1.30
N VAL A 138 -8.15 -1.39 -0.03
CA VAL A 138 -9.22 -1.34 -1.05
C VAL A 138 -9.02 -2.38 -2.14
#